data_AF-A0A6I5BZB9-F1
#
_entry.id   AF-A0A6I5BZB9-F1
#
_cell.length_a   1.000
_cell.length_b   1.000
_cell.length_c   1.000
_cell.angle_alpha   90.00
_cell.angle_beta   90.00
_cell.angle_gamma   90.00
#
_symmetry.space_group_name_H-M   'P 1'
#
loop_
_entity.id
_entity.type
_entity.pdbx_description
1 polymer ?
#
loop_
_entity_poly.entity_id
_entity_poly.type
_entity_poly.pdbx_seq_one_letter_code
_entity_poly.pdbx_strand_id
1 'polypeptide(L)'
;MDLATLTEEIELIAGAGDADDALDLVKRLTRTEQVTWACEIRRSVHKGQLDSERLVAAGETIRQRAIQHREQARRDLMAATRALLRGGGDNVFTRGARELARFI
;
A
#
# COMPACT_ATOMS: atom_id res chain seq x y z
N MET A 1 0.33 0.52 -10.72
CA MET A 1 1.73 0.61 -10.28
C MET A 1 1.85 -0.12 -8.96
N ASP A 2 2.85 -0.97 -8.80
CA ASP A 2 3.08 -1.66 -7.53
C ASP A 2 3.85 -0.79 -6.52
N LEU A 3 3.93 -1.25 -5.28
CA LEU A 3 4.56 -0.51 -4.19
C LEU A 3 6.08 -0.36 -4.36
N ALA A 4 6.76 -1.36 -4.93
CA ALA A 4 8.21 -1.34 -5.10
C ALA A 4 8.61 -0.28 -6.13
N THR A 5 7.95 -0.30 -7.30
CA THR A 5 8.14 0.72 -8.35
C THR A 5 7.85 2.13 -7.83
N LEU A 6 6.78 2.30 -7.04
CA LEU A 6 6.47 3.61 -6.47
C LEU A 6 7.58 4.10 -5.53
N THR A 7 8.13 3.23 -4.69
CA THR A 7 9.13 3.62 -3.69
C THR A 7 10.45 4.01 -4.38
N GLU A 8 10.87 3.21 -5.37
CA GLU A 8 12.05 3.51 -6.20
C GLU A 8 11.89 4.84 -6.95
N GLU A 9 10.72 5.06 -7.56
CA GLU A 9 10.46 6.30 -8.29
C GLU A 9 10.45 7.54 -7.36
N ILE A 10 9.94 7.41 -6.14
CA ILE A 10 10.01 8.46 -5.11
C ILE A 10 11.47 8.80 -4.75
N GLU A 11 12.32 7.79 -4.57
CA GLU A 11 13.74 7.98 -4.26
C GLU A 11 14.48 8.68 -5.41
N LEU A 12 14.20 8.29 -6.66
CA LEU A 12 14.78 8.92 -7.85
C LEU A 12 14.38 10.39 -7.97
N ILE A 13 13.10 10.70 -7.81
CA ILE A 13 12.58 12.07 -7.89
C ILE A 13 13.15 12.93 -6.75
N ALA A 14 13.20 12.39 -5.53
CA ALA A 14 13.80 13.08 -4.39
C ALA A 14 15.29 13.38 -4.60
N GLY A 15 16.03 12.44 -5.21
CA GLY A 15 17.44 12.61 -5.58
C GLY A 15 17.67 13.61 -6.71
N ALA A 16 16.76 13.67 -7.69
CA ALA A 16 16.81 14.64 -8.77
C ALA A 16 16.41 16.07 -8.33
N GLY A 17 15.52 16.18 -7.34
CA GLY A 17 15.04 17.47 -6.83
C GLY A 17 13.99 18.14 -7.74
N ASP A 18 13.45 17.43 -8.72
CA ASP A 18 12.51 18.00 -9.70
C ASP A 18 11.06 17.95 -9.20
N ALA A 19 10.47 19.13 -9.04
CA ALA A 19 9.08 19.28 -8.62
C ALA A 19 8.09 18.85 -9.70
N ASP A 20 8.43 18.99 -10.99
CA ASP A 20 7.54 18.62 -12.09
C ASP A 20 7.39 17.10 -12.18
N ASP A 21 8.49 16.37 -11.98
CA ASP A 21 8.45 14.89 -11.90
C ASP A 21 7.56 14.42 -10.74
N ALA A 22 7.66 15.06 -9.57
CA ALA A 22 6.80 14.75 -8.43
C ALA A 22 5.31 15.01 -8.76
N LEU A 23 5.00 16.10 -9.47
CA LEU A 23 3.64 16.42 -9.90
C LEU A 23 3.13 15.46 -10.99
N ASP A 24 4.00 14.98 -11.87
CA ASP A 24 3.65 13.98 -12.88
C ASP A 24 3.38 12.61 -12.25
N LEU A 25 4.15 12.23 -11.22
CA LEU A 25 3.86 11.07 -10.39
C LEU A 25 2.48 11.19 -9.73
N VAL A 26 2.13 12.35 -9.17
CA VAL A 26 0.80 12.62 -8.60
C VAL A 26 -0.30 12.40 -9.65
N LYS A 27 -0.16 12.94 -10.86
CA LYS A 27 -1.13 12.76 -11.94
C LYS A 27 -1.33 11.28 -12.29
N ARG A 28 -0.25 10.51 -12.41
CA ARG A 28 -0.33 9.07 -12.69
C ARG A 28 -1.04 8.30 -11.58
N LEU A 29 -0.73 8.61 -10.32
CA LEU A 29 -1.38 7.98 -9.17
C LEU A 29 -2.89 8.27 -9.13
N THR A 30 -3.29 9.52 -9.41
CA THR A 30 -4.71 9.88 -9.50
C THR A 30 -5.44 9.11 -10.60
N ARG A 31 -4.81 8.91 -11.78
CA ARG A 31 -5.40 8.11 -12.87
C ARG A 31 -5.58 6.63 -12.49
N THR A 32 -4.76 6.12 -11.59
CA THR A 32 -4.87 4.75 -11.05
C THR A 32 -5.66 4.66 -9.74
N GLU A 33 -6.45 5.69 -9.41
CA GLU A 33 -7.28 5.77 -8.20
C GLU A 33 -6.52 5.68 -6.86
N GLN A 34 -5.19 5.85 -6.89
CA GLN A 34 -4.31 5.87 -5.71
C GLN A 34 -4.32 7.27 -5.07
N VAL A 35 -5.51 7.82 -4.81
CA VAL A 35 -5.70 9.24 -4.44
C VAL A 35 -5.01 9.58 -3.12
N THR A 36 -5.04 8.69 -2.14
CA THR A 36 -4.37 8.89 -0.85
C THR A 36 -2.86 9.06 -1.01
N TRP A 37 -2.23 8.25 -1.85
CA TRP A 37 -0.79 8.33 -2.12
C TRP A 37 -0.46 9.60 -2.90
N ALA A 38 -1.28 9.93 -3.89
CA ALA A 38 -1.16 11.17 -4.66
C ALA A 38 -1.20 12.41 -3.75
N CYS A 39 -2.12 12.43 -2.77
CA CYS A 39 -2.22 13.52 -1.80
C CYS A 39 -0.99 13.64 -0.89
N GLU A 40 -0.45 12.52 -0.40
CA GLU A 40 0.76 12.55 0.45
C GLU A 40 1.98 13.07 -0.33
N ILE A 41 2.18 12.60 -1.57
CA ILE A 41 3.27 13.06 -2.43
C ILE A 41 3.08 14.52 -2.83
N ARG A 42 1.87 14.96 -3.19
CA ARG A 42 1.63 16.37 -3.56
C ARG A 42 2.05 17.35 -2.47
N ARG A 43 2.00 16.96 -1.20
CA ARG A 43 2.40 17.80 -0.05
C ARG A 43 3.90 18.05 0.05
N SER A 44 4.74 17.28 -0.65
CA SER A 44 6.18 17.56 -0.74
C SER A 44 6.51 18.67 -1.73
N VAL A 45 5.57 19.07 -2.60
CA VAL A 45 5.79 20.17 -3.55
C VAL A 45 5.14 21.46 -3.05
N HIS A 46 5.93 22.52 -2.85
CA HIS A 46 5.44 23.83 -2.45
C HIS A 46 5.97 24.93 -3.39
N LYS A 47 5.06 25.73 -3.97
CA LYS A 47 5.40 26.83 -4.88
C LYS A 47 6.37 26.43 -6.02
N GLY A 48 6.21 25.22 -6.56
CA GLY A 48 7.08 24.69 -7.62
C GLY A 48 8.45 24.21 -7.14
N GLN A 49 8.69 24.14 -5.83
CA GLN A 49 9.89 23.56 -5.24
C GLN A 49 9.57 22.22 -4.60
N LEU A 50 10.46 21.27 -4.76
CA LEU A 50 10.38 19.96 -4.12
C LEU A 50 11.08 19.97 -2.77
N ASP A 51 10.37 19.54 -1.73
CA ASP A 51 10.92 19.14 -0.45
C ASP A 51 11.26 17.65 -0.52
N SER A 52 12.50 17.33 -0.89
CA SER A 52 12.96 15.95 -1.09
C SER A 52 12.86 15.11 0.19
N GLU A 53 13.15 15.69 1.36
CA GLU A 53 13.06 14.97 2.64
C GLU A 53 11.61 14.59 2.93
N ARG A 54 10.68 15.51 2.70
CA ARG A 54 9.25 15.25 2.86
C ARG A 54 8.73 14.24 1.85
N LEU A 55 9.25 14.24 0.63
CA LEU A 55 8.91 13.25 -0.39
C LEU A 55 9.33 11.83 0.03
N VAL A 56 10.57 11.66 0.50
CA VAL A 56 11.06 10.36 1.01
C VAL A 56 10.23 9.91 2.21
N ALA A 57 9.95 10.81 3.15
CA ALA A 57 9.10 10.51 4.31
C ALA A 57 7.68 10.08 3.92
N ALA A 58 7.12 10.67 2.85
CA ALA A 58 5.83 10.26 2.29
C ALA A 58 5.90 8.85 1.71
N GLY A 59 6.95 8.52 0.96
CA GLY A 59 7.19 7.16 0.45
C GLY A 59 7.26 6.12 1.56
N GLU A 60 8.01 6.40 2.63
CA GLU A 60 8.11 5.51 3.78
C GLU A 60 6.76 5.32 4.49
N THR A 61 5.98 6.39 4.65
CA THR A 61 4.63 6.31 5.22
C THR A 61 3.72 5.42 4.39
N ILE A 62 3.77 5.55 3.06
CA ILE A 62 3.00 4.71 2.13
C ILE A 62 3.41 3.24 2.27
N ARG A 63 4.72 2.97 2.31
CA ARG A 63 5.28 1.62 2.48
C ARG A 63 4.80 0.97 3.78
N GLN A 64 4.92 1.69 4.91
CA GLN A 64 4.49 1.19 6.22
C GLN A 64 2.99 0.89 6.25
N ARG A 65 2.16 1.79 5.72
CA ARG A 65 0.70 1.57 5.65
C ARG A 65 0.36 0.33 4.81
N ALA A 66 1.04 0.12 3.68
CA ALA A 66 0.80 -1.05 2.84
C ALA A 66 1.16 -2.37 3.54
N ILE A 67 2.28 -2.40 4.28
CA ILE A 67 2.69 -3.56 5.09
C ILE A 67 1.65 -3.82 6.19
N GLN A 68 1.25 -2.78 6.93
CA GLN A 68 0.24 -2.89 7.99
C GLN A 68 -1.11 -3.40 7.47
N HIS A 69 -1.57 -2.89 6.33
CA HIS A 69 -2.81 -3.36 5.69
C HIS A 69 -2.73 -4.85 5.31
N ARG A 70 -1.60 -5.29 4.76
CA ARG A 70 -1.38 -6.71 4.42
C ARG A 70 -1.38 -7.60 5.65
N GLU A 71 -0.72 -7.18 6.72
CA GLU A 71 -0.71 -7.93 7.98
C GLU A 71 -2.08 -7.97 8.65
N GLN A 72 -2.82 -6.87 8.61
CA GLN A 72 -4.18 -6.79 9.13
C GLN A 72 -5.11 -7.71 8.34
N ALA A 73 -5.08 -7.64 7.01
CA ALA A 73 -5.86 -8.53 6.14
C ALA A 73 -5.52 -10.02 6.40
N ARG A 74 -4.24 -10.35 6.62
CA ARG A 74 -3.84 -11.71 7.00
C ARG A 74 -4.43 -12.13 8.34
N ARG A 75 -4.39 -11.25 9.35
CA ARG A 75 -4.97 -11.52 10.68
C ARG A 75 -6.49 -11.69 10.60
N ASP A 76 -7.17 -10.86 9.83
CA ASP A 76 -8.63 -10.92 9.64
C ASP A 76 -9.02 -12.21 8.92
N LEU A 77 -8.27 -12.61 7.89
CA LEU A 77 -8.47 -13.88 7.20
C LEU A 77 -8.27 -15.08 8.14
N MET A 78 -7.23 -15.07 8.98
CA MET A 78 -7.01 -16.10 9.99
C MET A 78 -8.15 -16.16 11.00
N ALA A 79 -8.65 -15.01 11.46
CA ALA A 79 -9.76 -14.93 12.39
C ALA A 79 -11.06 -15.48 11.77
N ALA A 80 -11.37 -15.08 10.53
CA ALA A 80 -12.51 -15.58 9.77
C ALA A 80 -12.42 -17.10 9.55
N THR A 81 -11.25 -17.59 9.17
CA THR A 81 -10.98 -19.03 8.98
C THR A 81 -11.19 -19.80 10.30
N ARG A 82 -10.68 -19.30 11.43
CA ARG A 82 -10.91 -19.92 12.74
C ARG A 82 -12.39 -19.91 13.16
N ALA A 83 -13.10 -18.83 12.87
CA ALA A 83 -14.53 -18.73 13.16
C ALA A 83 -15.35 -19.76 12.37
N LEU A 84 -15.04 -19.92 11.07
CA LEU A 84 -15.64 -20.95 10.21
C LEU A 84 -15.38 -22.36 10.75
N LEU A 85 -14.16 -22.65 11.17
CA LEU A 85 -13.80 -23.96 11.74
C LEU A 85 -14.46 -24.27 13.08
N ARG A 86 -14.76 -23.24 13.89
CA ARG A 86 -15.48 -23.41 15.18
C ARG A 86 -16.98 -23.55 15.00
N GLY A 87 -17.55 -22.96 13.95
CA GLY A 87 -19.00 -22.95 13.70
C GLY A 87 -19.53 -24.10 12.84
N GLY A 88 -18.67 -24.88 12.18
CA GLY A 88 -19.07 -25.85 11.15
C GLY A 88 -18.87 -27.32 11.52
N GLY A 89 -19.90 -28.15 11.30
CA GLY A 89 -19.76 -29.60 11.10
C GLY A 89 -19.07 -29.93 9.77
N ASP A 90 -18.89 -31.21 9.42
CA ASP A 90 -18.12 -31.65 8.24
C ASP A 90 -18.84 -31.31 6.91
N ASN A 91 -18.72 -30.06 6.46
CA ASN A 91 -19.29 -29.54 5.23
C ASN A 91 -18.24 -28.79 4.38
N VAL A 92 -18.57 -28.52 3.11
CA VAL A 92 -17.64 -28.06 2.07
C VAL A 92 -16.92 -26.75 2.46
N PHE A 93 -17.62 -25.81 3.11
CA PHE A 93 -17.03 -24.57 3.59
C PHE A 93 -15.97 -24.79 4.68
N THR A 94 -16.20 -25.74 5.58
CA THR A 94 -15.27 -26.09 6.66
C THR A 94 -14.03 -26.83 6.14
N ARG A 95 -14.19 -27.67 5.10
CA ARG A 95 -13.05 -28.28 4.38
C ARG A 95 -12.24 -27.25 3.60
N GLY A 96 -12.91 -26.33 2.90
CA GLY A 96 -12.24 -25.23 2.20
C GLY A 96 -11.44 -24.33 3.14
N ALA A 97 -12.01 -24.00 4.30
CA ALA A 97 -11.32 -23.25 5.35
C ALA A 97 -10.10 -23.99 5.92
N ARG A 98 -10.18 -25.33 6.08
CA ARG A 98 -9.02 -26.17 6.50
C ARG A 98 -7.89 -26.16 5.49
N GLU A 99 -8.20 -26.30 4.20
CA GLU A 99 -7.18 -26.22 3.15
C GLU A 99 -6.55 -24.84 3.10
N LEU A 100 -7.35 -23.77 3.13
CA LEU A 100 -6.86 -22.39 3.18
C LEU A 100 -5.92 -22.16 4.37
N ALA A 101 -6.28 -22.66 5.56
CA ALA A 101 -5.45 -22.57 6.76
C ALA A 101 -4.05 -23.20 6.64
N ARG A 102 -3.80 -24.10 5.67
CA ARG A 102 -2.47 -24.68 5.43
C ARG A 102 -1.53 -23.75 4.66
N PHE A 103 -2.07 -22.74 3.98
CA PHE A 103 -1.32 -21.83 3.11
C PHE A 103 -1.11 -20.42 3.72
N ILE A 104 -1.65 -20.15 4.92
CA ILE A 104 -1.57 -18.84 5.63
C ILE A 104 -0.76 -18.95 6.92
#